data_AF-A0A413KGT8-F1
#
_entry.id   AF-A0A413KGT8-F1
#
_cell.length_a   1.000
_cell.length_b   1.000
_cell.length_c   1.000
_cell.angle_alpha   90.00
_cell.angle_beta   90.00
_cell.angle_gamma   90.00
#
_symmetry.space_group_name_H-M   'P 1'
#
loop_
_entity.id
_entity.type
_entity.pdbx_description
1 polymer ?
#
loop_
_entity_poly.entity_id
_entity_poly.type
_entity_poly.pdbx_seq_one_letter_code
_entity_poly.pdbx_strand_id
1 'polypeptide(L)'
;MTDKMQKEKEELDLVMGKILRAGIFLSILFMFIGLFLYLFSGQQVVSLKNLEQFNPVAYVKSHSIFDAVTFMLLGAFMLILTPIFRVISTFIIFVKTKDKMYTIFTAVVMVIILVSIILGFIIEPK
;
A
#
# COMPACT_ATOMS: atom_id res chain seq x y z
N MET A 1 -1.18 38.51 -4.31
CA MET A 1 -0.24 37.37 -4.41
C MET A 1 -0.64 36.19 -3.51
N THR A 2 -1.30 36.43 -2.38
CA THR A 2 -1.77 35.41 -1.41
C THR A 2 -2.81 34.43 -1.98
N ASP A 3 -3.80 34.89 -2.76
CA ASP A 3 -4.87 34.03 -3.30
C ASP A 3 -4.37 32.93 -4.25
N LYS A 4 -3.31 33.20 -5.02
CA LYS A 4 -2.78 32.24 -6.00
C LYS A 4 -2.09 31.07 -5.31
N MET A 5 -1.28 31.36 -4.28
CA MET A 5 -0.59 30.34 -3.50
C MET A 5 -1.57 29.49 -2.66
N GLN A 6 -2.64 30.09 -2.17
CA GLN A 6 -3.66 29.39 -1.40
C GLN A 6 -4.45 28.40 -2.28
N LYS A 7 -4.87 28.83 -3.48
CA LYS A 7 -5.51 27.94 -4.46
C LYS A 7 -4.60 26.78 -4.87
N GLU A 8 -3.31 27.05 -5.09
CA GLU A 8 -2.36 26.02 -5.49
C GLU A 8 -2.16 24.97 -4.37
N LYS A 9 -2.13 25.39 -3.10
CA LYS A 9 -2.12 24.45 -1.96
C LYS A 9 -3.41 23.64 -1.85
N GLU A 10 -4.57 24.28 -1.98
CA GLU A 10 -5.87 23.60 -1.93
C GLU A 10 -6.02 22.55 -3.05
N GLU A 11 -5.59 22.89 -4.27
CA GLU A 11 -5.59 21.94 -5.39
C GLU A 11 -4.67 20.74 -5.13
N LEU A 12 -3.48 20.97 -4.55
CA LEU A 12 -2.54 19.91 -4.19
C LEU A 12 -3.12 18.98 -3.12
N ASP A 13 -3.74 19.53 -2.07
CA ASP A 13 -4.38 18.75 -1.01
C ASP A 13 -5.55 17.91 -1.55
N LEU A 14 -6.32 18.47 -2.50
CA LEU A 14 -7.40 17.75 -3.18
C LEU A 14 -6.88 16.60 -4.05
N VAL A 15 -5.82 16.82 -4.82
CA VAL A 15 -5.18 15.77 -5.64
C VAL A 15 -4.63 14.66 -4.76
N MET A 16 -3.97 15.03 -3.66
CA MET A 16 -3.41 14.11 -2.68
C MET A 16 -4.50 13.23 -2.05
N GLY A 17 -5.62 13.84 -1.66
CA GLY A 17 -6.78 13.12 -1.13
C GLY A 17 -7.46 12.20 -2.16
N LYS A 18 -7.39 12.52 -3.46
CA LYS A 18 -7.94 11.66 -4.53
C LYS A 18 -7.07 10.43 -4.77
N ILE A 19 -5.75 10.61 -4.87
CA ILE A 19 -4.78 9.51 -5.06
C ILE A 19 -4.90 8.51 -3.90
N LEU A 20 -4.97 9.01 -2.67
CA LEU A 20 -5.11 8.17 -1.48
C LEU A 20 -6.41 7.36 -1.49
N ARG A 21 -7.54 8.02 -1.79
CA ARG A 21 -8.85 7.36 -1.83
C ARG A 21 -8.92 6.30 -2.93
N ALA A 22 -8.35 6.56 -4.10
CA ALA A 22 -8.33 5.60 -5.19
C ALA A 22 -7.54 4.32 -4.83
N GLY A 23 -6.36 4.46 -4.22
CA GLY A 23 -5.55 3.30 -3.78
C GLY A 23 -6.26 2.46 -2.72
N ILE A 24 -6.83 3.10 -1.70
CA ILE A 24 -7.59 2.41 -0.65
C ILE A 24 -8.82 1.72 -1.23
N PHE A 25 -9.61 2.43 -2.03
CA PHE A 25 -10.82 1.87 -2.64
C PHE A 25 -10.51 0.65 -3.50
N LEU A 26 -9.41 0.70 -4.25
CA LEU A 26 -8.94 -0.43 -5.06
C LEU A 26 -8.54 -1.61 -4.17
N SER A 27 -7.76 -1.38 -3.11
CA SER A 27 -7.35 -2.43 -2.17
C SER A 27 -8.55 -3.12 -1.50
N ILE A 28 -9.54 -2.34 -1.07
CA ILE A 28 -10.79 -2.85 -0.48
C ILE A 28 -11.55 -3.68 -1.51
N LEU A 29 -11.65 -3.22 -2.76
CA LEU A 29 -12.34 -3.95 -3.82
C LEU A 29 -11.71 -5.34 -4.05
N PHE A 30 -10.39 -5.42 -4.19
CA PHE A 30 -9.68 -6.70 -4.35
C PHE A 30 -9.88 -7.62 -3.14
N MET A 31 -9.78 -7.07 -1.94
CA MET A 31 -9.94 -7.84 -0.70
C MET A 31 -11.39 -8.32 -0.52
N PHE A 32 -12.37 -7.51 -0.90
CA PHE A 32 -13.80 -7.86 -0.84
C PHE A 32 -14.16 -8.94 -1.85
N ILE A 33 -13.64 -8.86 -3.07
CA ILE A 33 -13.80 -9.90 -4.10
C ILE A 33 -13.17 -11.21 -3.63
N GLY A 34 -11.94 -11.16 -3.10
CA GLY A 34 -11.27 -12.34 -2.56
C GLY A 34 -12.06 -12.98 -1.41
N LEU A 35 -12.59 -12.16 -0.49
CA LEU A 35 -13.44 -12.64 0.58
C LEU A 35 -14.73 -13.29 0.05
N PHE A 36 -15.38 -12.68 -0.95
CA PHE A 36 -16.57 -13.24 -1.56
C PHE A 36 -16.27 -14.61 -2.18
N LEU A 37 -15.23 -14.71 -3.02
CA LEU A 37 -14.79 -15.97 -3.62
C LEU A 37 -14.46 -17.03 -2.56
N TYR A 38 -13.87 -16.64 -1.44
CA TYR A 38 -13.51 -17.55 -0.35
C TYR A 38 -14.75 -18.19 0.29
N LEU A 39 -15.79 -17.38 0.55
CA LEU A 39 -17.05 -17.86 1.14
C LEU A 39 -17.76 -18.89 0.26
N PHE A 40 -17.68 -18.77 -1.07
CA PHE A 40 -18.31 -19.71 -2.01
C PHE A 40 -17.42 -20.90 -2.40
N SER A 41 -16.10 -20.78 -2.30
CA SER A 41 -15.17 -21.84 -2.73
C SER A 41 -15.00 -22.97 -1.72
N GLY A 42 -15.49 -22.82 -0.48
CA GLY A 42 -15.36 -23.85 0.57
C GLY A 42 -13.91 -24.19 0.92
N GLN A 43 -12.97 -23.29 0.63
CA GLN A 43 -11.55 -23.52 0.88
C GLN A 43 -11.28 -23.66 2.37
N GLN A 44 -10.46 -24.64 2.72
CA GLN A 44 -10.05 -24.83 4.10
C GLN A 44 -9.20 -23.65 4.56
N VAL A 45 -9.56 -23.10 5.72
CA VAL A 45 -8.79 -22.06 6.40
C VAL A 45 -7.35 -22.55 6.53
N VAL A 46 -6.37 -21.73 6.14
CA VAL A 46 -4.96 -22.03 6.43
C VAL A 46 -4.85 -22.29 7.92
N SER A 47 -4.55 -23.54 8.29
CA SER A 47 -4.52 -23.94 9.69
C SER A 47 -3.51 -23.07 10.42
N LEU A 48 -3.89 -22.52 11.58
CA LEU A 48 -3.06 -21.61 12.37
C LEU A 48 -1.66 -22.17 12.67
N LYS A 49 -1.53 -23.51 12.66
CA LYS A 49 -0.29 -24.25 12.88
C LYS A 49 0.72 -24.15 11.72
N ASN A 50 0.27 -23.82 10.51
CA ASN A 50 1.10 -23.69 9.31
C ASN A 50 1.37 -22.22 8.94
N LEU A 51 0.91 -21.26 9.74
CA LEU A 51 1.09 -19.83 9.46
C LEU A 51 2.56 -19.41 9.51
N GLU A 52 3.37 -20.00 10.39
CA GLU A 52 4.82 -19.71 10.47
C GLU A 52 5.56 -20.12 9.18
N GLN A 53 5.03 -21.08 8.42
CA GLN A 53 5.60 -21.52 7.13
C GLN A 53 4.88 -20.92 5.92
N PHE A 54 3.86 -20.08 6.14
CA PHE A 54 3.08 -19.52 5.06
C PHE A 54 3.87 -18.41 4.37
N ASN A 55 4.40 -18.71 3.19
CA ASN A 55 5.05 -17.72 2.34
C ASN A 55 4.04 -17.13 1.34
N PRO A 56 3.66 -15.84 1.47
CA PRO A 56 2.65 -15.22 0.60
C PRO A 56 3.07 -15.22 -0.88
N VAL A 57 4.36 -15.01 -1.15
CA VAL A 57 4.90 -14.95 -2.52
C VAL A 57 4.89 -16.33 -3.17
N ALA A 58 5.28 -17.36 -2.42
CA ALA A 58 5.21 -18.74 -2.91
C ALA A 58 3.77 -19.18 -3.14
N TYR A 59 2.83 -18.76 -2.28
CA TYR A 59 1.41 -19.07 -2.41
C TYR A 59 0.83 -18.51 -3.71
N VAL A 60 1.03 -17.22 -3.99
CA VAL A 60 0.58 -16.56 -5.24
C VAL A 60 1.22 -17.19 -6.48
N LYS A 61 2.46 -17.66 -6.38
CA LYS A 61 3.14 -18.33 -7.50
C LYS A 61 2.62 -19.75 -7.77
N SER A 62 2.17 -20.44 -6.73
CA SER A 62 1.71 -21.84 -6.81
C SER A 62 0.21 -21.98 -7.08
N HIS A 63 -0.57 -20.92 -6.85
CA HIS A 63 -2.02 -20.93 -7.02
C HIS A 63 -2.46 -20.09 -8.23
N SER A 64 -3.63 -20.42 -8.76
CA SER A 64 -4.25 -19.65 -9.84
C SER A 64 -4.60 -18.24 -9.35
N ILE A 65 -4.59 -17.27 -10.26
CA ILE A 65 -5.04 -15.89 -9.99
C ILE A 65 -6.51 -15.89 -9.53
N PHE A 66 -7.31 -16.88 -9.93
CA PHE A 66 -8.72 -17.03 -9.52
C PHE A 66 -8.91 -17.58 -8.10
N ASP A 67 -7.82 -17.90 -7.41
CA ASP A 67 -7.86 -18.34 -6.03
C ASP A 67 -8.26 -17.20 -5.08
N ALA A 68 -9.18 -17.49 -4.17
CA ALA A 68 -9.75 -16.49 -3.27
C ALA A 68 -8.68 -15.85 -2.37
N VAL A 69 -7.78 -16.67 -1.82
CA VAL A 69 -6.67 -16.24 -0.98
C VAL A 69 -5.67 -15.39 -1.78
N THR A 70 -5.44 -15.72 -3.05
CA THR A 70 -4.60 -14.92 -3.95
C THR A 70 -5.17 -13.52 -4.17
N PHE A 71 -6.48 -13.38 -4.38
CA PHE A 71 -7.13 -12.07 -4.46
C PHE A 71 -7.00 -11.25 -3.17
N MET A 72 -7.15 -11.89 -2.01
CA MET A 72 -6.97 -11.22 -0.71
C MET A 72 -5.52 -10.77 -0.50
N LEU A 73 -4.53 -11.59 -0.86
CA LEU A 73 -3.10 -11.23 -0.80
C LEU A 73 -2.78 -10.06 -1.72
N LEU A 74 -3.36 -10.02 -2.92
CA LEU A 74 -3.22 -8.87 -3.83
C LEU A 74 -3.84 -7.60 -3.25
N GLY A 75 -5.01 -7.70 -2.62
CA GLY A 75 -5.63 -6.58 -1.90
C GLY A 75 -4.76 -6.07 -0.75
N ALA A 76 -4.22 -6.98 0.06
CA ALA A 76 -3.29 -6.65 1.14
C ALA A 76 -2.00 -6.00 0.62
N PHE A 77 -1.44 -6.52 -0.48
CA PHE A 77 -0.29 -5.92 -1.15
C PHE A 77 -0.57 -4.48 -1.59
N MET A 78 -1.73 -4.23 -2.22
CA MET A 78 -2.14 -2.88 -2.61
C MET A 78 -2.31 -1.95 -1.39
N LEU A 79 -2.82 -2.46 -0.28
CA LEU A 79 -2.99 -1.71 0.97
C LEU A 79 -1.64 -1.28 1.56
N ILE A 80 -0.64 -2.16 1.57
CA ILE A 80 0.73 -1.88 2.02
C ILE A 80 1.45 -0.94 1.04
N LEU A 81 1.15 -1.04 -0.26
CA LEU A 81 1.74 -0.17 -1.28
C LEU A 81 1.19 1.26 -1.25
N THR A 82 -0.04 1.45 -0.76
CA THR A 82 -0.71 2.75 -0.63
C THR A 82 0.11 3.82 0.14
N PRO A 83 0.67 3.54 1.34
CA PRO A 83 1.53 4.51 2.02
C PRO A 83 2.80 4.87 1.23
N ILE A 84 3.33 3.96 0.42
CA ILE A 84 4.51 4.23 -0.44
C ILE A 84 4.14 5.24 -1.53
N PHE A 85 3.05 4.99 -2.27
CA PHE A 85 2.55 5.92 -3.28
C PHE A 85 2.23 7.30 -2.70
N ARG A 86 1.70 7.34 -1.48
CA ARG A 86 1.47 8.58 -0.74
C ARG A 86 2.78 9.34 -0.59
N VAL A 87 3.78 8.76 0.06
CA VAL A 87 5.05 9.45 0.36
C VAL A 87 5.77 9.91 -0.90
N ILE A 88 5.75 9.11 -1.98
CA ILE A 88 6.32 9.53 -3.27
C ILE A 88 5.59 10.75 -3.84
N SER A 89 4.25 10.71 -3.85
CA SER A 89 3.43 11.82 -4.38
C SER A 89 3.65 13.11 -3.57
N THR A 90 3.71 13.01 -2.24
CA THR A 90 3.97 14.17 -1.37
C THR A 90 5.37 14.73 -1.61
N PHE A 91 6.35 13.85 -1.78
CA PHE A 91 7.74 14.24 -2.02
C PHE A 91 7.89 15.03 -3.31
N ILE A 92 7.32 14.53 -4.42
CA ILE A 92 7.35 15.20 -5.73
C ILE A 92 6.74 16.61 -5.63
N ILE A 93 5.61 16.73 -4.92
CA ILE A 93 4.94 18.03 -4.72
C ILE A 93 5.85 18.99 -3.94
N PHE A 94 6.40 18.58 -2.80
CA PHE A 94 7.24 19.48 -1.99
C PHE A 94 8.51 19.91 -2.71
N VAL A 95 9.11 19.02 -3.51
CA VAL A 95 10.24 19.36 -4.38
C VAL A 95 9.82 20.44 -5.39
N LYS A 96 8.65 20.29 -6.02
CA LYS A 96 8.13 21.26 -7.00
C LYS A 96 7.76 22.60 -6.36
N THR A 97 7.19 22.59 -5.15
CA THR A 97 6.83 23.78 -4.37
C THR A 97 8.06 24.46 -3.73
N LYS A 98 9.25 23.87 -3.85
CA LYS A 98 10.53 24.32 -3.24
C LYS A 98 10.45 24.48 -1.71
N ASP A 99 9.57 23.73 -1.07
CA ASP A 99 9.39 23.79 0.38
C ASP A 99 10.42 22.88 1.08
N LYS A 100 11.60 23.44 1.33
CA LYS A 100 12.76 22.69 1.85
C LYS A 100 12.47 21.95 3.15
N MET A 101 11.68 22.54 4.05
CA MET A 101 11.37 21.90 5.34
C MET A 101 10.52 20.65 5.13
N TYR A 102 9.44 20.76 4.36
CA TYR A 102 8.55 19.63 4.09
C TYR A 102 9.20 18.56 3.21
N THR A 103 10.09 18.95 2.29
CA THR A 103 10.90 18.00 1.50
C THR A 103 11.79 17.15 2.42
N ILE A 104 12.49 17.76 3.39
CA ILE A 104 13.38 17.04 4.32
C ILE A 104 12.57 16.06 5.17
N PHE A 105 11.47 16.49 5.79
CA PHE A 105 10.61 15.60 6.58
C PHE A 105 10.10 14.41 5.76
N THR A 106 9.64 14.67 4.54
CA THR A 106 9.13 13.61 3.67
C THR A 106 10.25 12.65 3.24
N ALA A 107 11.45 13.15 2.97
CA ALA A 107 12.61 12.31 2.66
C ALA A 107 12.96 11.40 3.85
N VAL A 108 12.95 11.92 5.08
CA VAL A 108 13.19 11.12 6.29
C VAL A 108 12.12 10.02 6.44
N VAL A 109 10.85 10.36 6.28
CA VAL A 109 9.76 9.37 6.33
C VAL A 109 9.92 8.30 5.24
N MET A 110 10.32 8.70 4.02
CA MET A 110 10.59 7.77 2.92
C MET A 110 11.72 6.80 3.28
N VAL A 111 12.80 7.28 3.88
CA VAL A 111 13.91 6.45 4.37
C VAL A 111 13.42 5.50 5.46
N ILE A 112 12.62 5.96 6.43
CA ILE A 112 12.07 5.11 7.48
C ILE A 112 11.23 3.98 6.89
N ILE A 113 10.37 4.27 5.91
CA ILE A 113 9.55 3.22 5.26
C ILE A 113 10.44 2.22 4.53
N LEU A 114 11.44 2.68 3.76
CA LEU A 114 12.36 1.79 3.05
C LEU A 114 13.14 0.90 4.03
N VAL A 115 13.67 1.48 5.10
CA VAL A 115 14.38 0.74 6.15
C VAL A 115 13.45 -0.25 6.84
N SER A 116 12.21 0.12 7.17
CA SER A 116 11.23 -0.80 7.75
C SER A 116 10.92 -2.00 6.86
N ILE A 117 10.79 -1.78 5.54
CA ILE A 117 10.57 -2.87 4.58
C ILE A 117 11.81 -3.78 4.48
N ILE A 118 13.00 -3.19 4.39
CA ILE A 118 14.26 -3.94 4.32
C ILE A 118 14.51 -4.73 5.61
N LEU A 119 14.31 -4.11 6.77
CA LEU A 119 14.42 -4.77 8.07
C LEU A 119 13.39 -5.89 8.21
N GLY A 120 12.14 -5.66 7.81
CA GLY A 120 11.13 -6.71 7.78
C GLY A 120 11.57 -7.91 6.94
N PHE A 121 12.13 -7.65 5.75
CA PHE A 121 12.62 -8.70 4.85
C PHE A 121 13.90 -9.42 5.37
N ILE A 122 14.78 -8.71 6.08
CA ILE A 122 16.05 -9.27 6.59
C ILE A 122 15.84 -10.02 7.92
N ILE A 123 14.95 -9.52 8.77
CA ILE A 123 14.76 -10.03 10.14
C ILE A 123 13.82 -11.24 10.17
N GLU A 124 12.95 -11.43 9.17
CA GLU A 124 12.15 -12.66 9.06
C GLU A 124 13.07 -13.89 9.06
N PRO A 125 13.09 -14.69 10.15
CA PRO A 125 13.86 -15.92 10.16
C PRO A 125 13.15 -16.91 9.21
N LYS A 126 13.93 -17.48 8.28
CA LYS A 126 13.49 -18.55 7.38
C LYS A 126 13.00 -19.79 8.12
#